data_AF-A0A5C3KG06-F1
#
_entry.id   AF-A0A5C3KG06-F1
#
_cell.length_a   1.000
_cell.length_b   1.000
_cell.length_c   1.000
_cell.angle_alpha   90.00
_cell.angle_beta   90.00
_cell.angle_gamma   90.00
#
_symmetry.space_group_name_H-M   'P 1'
#
loop_
_entity.id
_entity.type
_entity.pdbx_description
1 polymer ?
#
loop_
_entity_poly.entity_id
_entity_poly.type
_entity_poly.pdbx_seq_one_letter_code
_entity_poly.pdbx_strand_id
1 'polypeptide(L)'
;MLLLPPGDPSRQQPLYRISVELDLNPLLPISYVTKVARGGGSSNPARVAEFSLSLNSKRGMLTIDGISTRLSKVIHFVTGTQKVFDWTFESIRLRWDCTSRLEDGSPKCVCYIPRSTNMHHSRSDIHIATFITPPLDASPPLPPATLTVYPAGNGLLDHILVSGLVMLRLLVR
;
A
#
# COMPACT_ATOMS: atom_id res chain seq x y z
N MET A 1 -13.66 -1.80 0.27
CA MET A 1 -13.07 -1.44 1.58
C MET A 1 -13.09 0.07 1.74
N LEU A 2 -13.35 0.56 2.94
CA LEU A 2 -13.34 1.98 3.28
C LEU A 2 -12.19 2.24 4.27
N LEU A 3 -11.43 3.33 4.06
CA LEU A 3 -10.47 3.81 5.05
C LEU A 3 -11.13 4.93 5.85
N LEU A 4 -11.34 4.70 7.15
CA LEU A 4 -12.01 5.64 8.05
C LEU A 4 -10.98 6.37 8.92
N PRO A 5 -11.22 7.65 9.28
CA PRO A 5 -10.42 8.31 10.31
C PRO A 5 -10.69 7.70 11.70
N PRO A 6 -9.78 7.86 12.68
CA PRO A 6 -10.01 7.42 14.06
C PRO A 6 -11.23 8.10 14.70
N GLY A 7 -11.87 7.40 15.64
CA GLY A 7 -13.27 7.52 16.09
C GLY A 7 -13.79 8.87 16.61
N ASP A 8 -13.95 9.84 15.72
CA ASP A 8 -14.79 11.02 15.96
C ASP A 8 -16.18 10.82 15.31
N PRO A 9 -17.26 10.75 16.10
CA PRO A 9 -18.62 10.54 15.57
C PRO A 9 -19.08 11.67 14.61
N SER A 10 -18.44 12.84 14.66
CA SER A 10 -18.74 13.97 13.77
C SER A 10 -18.02 13.90 12.40
N ARG A 11 -17.04 13.01 12.23
CA ARG A 11 -16.20 12.87 11.02
C ARG A 11 -16.16 11.43 10.46
N GLN A 12 -17.27 10.71 10.50
CA GLN A 12 -17.35 9.31 10.00
C GLN A 12 -17.35 9.15 8.46
N GLN A 13 -16.96 10.18 7.70
CA GLN A 13 -16.84 10.04 6.25
C GLN A 13 -15.55 9.31 5.90
N PRO A 14 -15.58 8.30 5.01
CA PRO A 14 -14.36 7.63 4.59
C PRO A 14 -13.39 8.59 3.89
N LEU A 15 -12.13 8.52 4.30
CA LEU A 15 -11.03 9.23 3.64
C LEU A 15 -10.78 8.65 2.24
N TYR A 16 -10.87 7.33 2.13
CA TYR A 16 -10.68 6.63 0.87
C TYR A 16 -11.71 5.53 0.67
N ARG A 17 -12.08 5.36 -0.60
CA ARG A 17 -12.79 4.19 -1.11
C ARG A 17 -11.83 3.34 -1.92
N ILE A 18 -11.68 2.08 -1.52
CA ILE A 18 -10.81 1.10 -2.16
C ILE A 18 -11.71 -0.01 -2.72
N SER A 19 -11.62 -0.24 -4.02
CA SER A 19 -12.34 -1.31 -4.72
C SER A 19 -11.36 -2.23 -5.42
N VAL A 20 -11.72 -3.49 -5.53
CA VAL A 20 -10.92 -4.52 -6.19
C VAL A 20 -11.84 -5.26 -7.15
N GLU A 21 -11.39 -5.38 -8.38
CA GLU A 21 -12.08 -6.10 -9.46
C GLU A 21 -11.14 -7.15 -10.03
N LEU A 22 -11.71 -8.22 -10.58
CA LEU A 22 -10.97 -9.24 -11.30
C LEU A 22 -11.08 -8.95 -12.80
N ASP A 23 -9.94 -8.76 -13.46
CA ASP A 23 -9.89 -8.67 -14.92
C ASP A 23 -9.73 -10.07 -15.50
N LEU A 24 -10.78 -10.49 -16.23
CA LEU A 24 -10.93 -11.80 -16.86
C LEU A 24 -10.82 -11.72 -18.39
N ASN A 25 -10.17 -10.69 -18.93
CA ASN A 25 -9.95 -10.59 -20.37
C ASN A 25 -9.24 -11.87 -20.90
N PRO A 26 -9.86 -12.62 -21.83
CA PRO A 26 -9.34 -13.92 -22.27
C PRO A 26 -8.01 -13.81 -23.04
N LEU A 27 -7.62 -12.61 -23.45
CA LEU A 27 -6.35 -12.35 -24.15
C LEU A 27 -5.21 -12.00 -23.20
N LEU A 28 -5.48 -11.81 -21.90
CA LEU A 28 -4.50 -11.39 -20.91
C LEU A 28 -4.50 -12.36 -19.70
N PRO A 29 -3.38 -12.46 -18.97
CA PRO A 29 -3.38 -13.16 -17.69
C PRO A 29 -4.37 -12.52 -16.72
N ILE A 30 -5.11 -13.36 -15.98
CA ILE A 30 -6.02 -12.91 -14.92
C ILE A 30 -5.27 -11.97 -13.98
N SER A 31 -5.89 -10.83 -13.67
CA SER A 31 -5.28 -9.82 -12.80
C SER A 31 -6.28 -9.21 -11.82
N TYR A 32 -5.79 -8.83 -10.65
CA TYR A 32 -6.54 -8.00 -9.72
C TYR A 32 -6.32 -6.54 -10.08
N VAL A 33 -7.39 -5.78 -10.26
CA VAL A 33 -7.35 -4.33 -10.45
C VAL A 33 -7.84 -3.68 -9.17
N THR A 34 -6.95 -2.94 -8.49
CA THR A 34 -7.26 -2.19 -7.27
C THR A 34 -7.37 -0.71 -7.60
N LYS A 35 -8.50 -0.10 -7.28
CA LYS A 35 -8.78 1.33 -7.50
C LYS A 35 -8.92 2.04 -6.16
N VAL A 36 -8.24 3.17 -6.03
CA VAL A 36 -8.21 4.02 -4.83
C VAL A 36 -8.74 5.39 -5.20
N ALA A 37 -9.77 5.85 -4.50
CA ALA A 37 -10.35 7.17 -4.68
C ALA A 37 -10.48 7.89 -3.33
N ARG A 38 -10.24 9.21 -3.31
CA ARG A 38 -10.45 10.07 -2.13
C ARG A 38 -11.95 10.30 -1.94
N GLY A 39 -12.40 10.27 -0.70
CA GLY A 39 -13.69 10.80 -0.27
C GLY A 39 -14.77 9.76 0.04
N GLY A 40 -15.64 10.20 0.93
CA GLY A 40 -16.78 9.47 1.46
C GLY A 40 -18.01 10.34 1.49
N GLY A 41 -18.74 10.40 0.36
CA GLY A 41 -19.97 11.19 0.24
C GLY A 41 -20.17 11.88 -1.10
N SER A 42 -19.12 11.99 -1.94
CA SER A 42 -19.27 12.47 -3.33
C SER A 42 -19.77 11.35 -4.24
N SER A 43 -20.73 11.66 -5.12
CA SER A 43 -21.18 10.76 -6.20
C SER A 43 -20.08 10.44 -7.21
N ASN A 44 -19.04 11.28 -7.29
CA ASN A 44 -17.88 11.09 -8.17
C ASN A 44 -16.57 11.32 -7.39
N PRO A 45 -16.08 10.31 -6.65
CA PRO A 45 -14.86 10.44 -5.86
C PRO A 45 -13.64 10.58 -6.77
N ALA A 46 -12.75 11.53 -6.45
CA ALA A 46 -11.54 11.78 -7.22
C ALA A 46 -10.62 10.55 -7.17
N ARG A 47 -10.37 9.94 -8.33
CA ARG A 47 -9.48 8.78 -8.45
C ARG A 47 -8.05 9.23 -8.15
N VAL A 48 -7.42 8.58 -7.18
CA VAL A 48 -6.04 8.85 -6.75
C VAL A 48 -5.09 7.92 -7.48
N ALA A 49 -5.44 6.64 -7.47
CA ALA A 49 -4.59 5.61 -8.01
C ALA A 49 -5.37 4.42 -8.51
N GLU A 50 -4.75 3.70 -9.44
CA GLU A 50 -5.18 2.39 -9.89
C GLU A 50 -3.93 1.55 -10.11
N PHE A 51 -3.96 0.30 -9.64
CA PHE A 51 -2.92 -0.65 -10.02
C PHE A 51 -3.53 -2.00 -10.37
N SER A 52 -2.92 -2.67 -11.34
CA SER A 52 -3.24 -4.04 -11.70
C SER A 52 -2.05 -4.95 -11.40
N LEU A 53 -2.32 -6.16 -10.93
CA LEU A 53 -1.31 -7.18 -10.71
C LEU A 53 -1.83 -8.55 -11.17
N SER A 54 -1.15 -9.14 -12.14
CA SER A 54 -1.45 -10.49 -12.63
C SER A 54 -1.29 -11.54 -11.51
N LEU A 55 -2.03 -12.64 -11.57
CA LEU A 55 -1.93 -13.75 -10.60
C LEU A 55 -0.53 -14.36 -10.48
N ASN A 56 0.26 -14.33 -11.56
CA ASN A 56 1.65 -14.81 -11.54
C ASN A 56 2.67 -13.70 -11.18
N SER A 57 2.20 -12.51 -10.77
CA SER A 57 3.01 -11.33 -10.44
C SER A 57 3.99 -10.85 -11.52
N LYS A 58 3.94 -11.39 -12.75
CA LYS A 58 4.87 -11.01 -13.83
C LYS A 58 4.49 -9.69 -14.51
N ARG A 59 3.21 -9.32 -14.46
CA ARG A 59 2.69 -8.10 -15.06
C ARG A 59 2.01 -7.25 -14.00
N GLY A 60 2.48 -6.02 -13.87
CA GLY A 60 1.90 -5.04 -12.98
C GLY A 60 1.96 -3.63 -13.56
N MET A 61 0.85 -2.92 -13.50
CA MET A 61 0.75 -1.52 -13.89
C MET A 61 0.29 -0.70 -12.70
N LEU A 62 0.79 0.53 -12.61
CA LEU A 62 0.40 1.52 -11.61
C LEU A 62 0.10 2.81 -12.32
N THR A 63 -0.99 3.45 -11.93
CA THR A 63 -1.35 4.81 -12.29
C THR A 63 -1.59 5.60 -11.02
N ILE A 64 -0.89 6.71 -10.82
CA ILE A 64 -1.14 7.68 -9.73
C ILE A 64 -1.24 9.06 -10.38
N ASP A 65 -2.29 9.80 -10.04
CA ASP A 65 -2.52 11.15 -10.57
C ASP A 65 -2.38 11.26 -12.11
N GLY A 66 -2.84 10.22 -12.82
CA GLY A 66 -2.81 10.14 -14.28
C GLY A 66 -1.48 9.67 -14.89
N ILE A 67 -0.43 9.49 -14.11
CA ILE A 67 0.87 9.00 -14.58
C ILE A 67 0.91 7.49 -14.47
N SER A 68 1.03 6.79 -15.62
CA SER A 68 1.07 5.33 -15.69
C SER A 68 2.48 4.78 -15.89
N THR A 69 2.84 3.76 -15.12
CA THR A 69 4.13 3.06 -15.21
C THR A 69 4.00 1.58 -14.85
N ARG A 70 5.04 0.79 -15.14
CA ARG A 70 5.11 -0.60 -14.71
C ARG A 70 5.48 -0.67 -13.23
N LEU A 71 4.85 -1.56 -12.47
CA LEU A 71 5.19 -1.76 -11.05
C LEU A 71 6.67 -2.14 -10.86
N SER A 72 7.27 -2.86 -11.81
CA SER A 72 8.69 -3.22 -11.80
C SER A 72 9.66 -2.04 -11.89
N LYS A 73 9.17 -0.84 -12.28
CA LYS A 73 9.96 0.40 -12.28
C LYS A 73 9.82 1.20 -10.98
N VAL A 74 8.87 0.82 -10.13
CA VAL A 74 8.50 1.56 -8.92
C VAL A 74 8.95 0.81 -7.67
N ILE A 75 8.94 -0.52 -7.73
CA ILE A 75 9.22 -1.40 -6.59
C ILE A 75 10.57 -2.07 -6.79
N HIS A 76 11.45 -1.86 -5.81
CA HIS A 76 12.78 -2.45 -5.76
C HIS A 76 12.97 -3.17 -4.44
N PHE A 77 12.95 -4.50 -4.46
CA PHE A 77 13.26 -5.29 -3.26
C PHE A 77 14.72 -5.12 -2.87
N VAL A 78 14.96 -5.00 -1.57
CA VAL A 78 16.32 -4.95 -1.02
C VAL A 78 16.95 -6.34 -1.16
N THR A 79 18.18 -6.39 -1.66
CA THR A 79 18.90 -7.65 -1.90
C THR A 79 18.89 -8.54 -0.67
N GLY A 80 18.54 -9.83 -0.85
CA GLY A 80 18.50 -10.82 0.22
C GLY A 80 17.18 -10.91 0.97
N THR A 81 16.19 -10.06 0.67
CA THR A 81 14.85 -10.14 1.29
C THR A 81 13.73 -9.71 0.34
N GLN A 82 12.65 -10.47 0.31
CA GLN A 82 11.40 -10.08 -0.36
C GLN A 82 10.44 -9.32 0.57
N LYS A 83 10.84 -9.08 1.83
CA LYS A 83 10.02 -8.41 2.84
C LYS A 83 10.38 -6.94 3.04
N VAL A 84 11.45 -6.47 2.42
CA VAL A 84 11.87 -5.06 2.45
C VAL A 84 11.96 -4.57 1.02
N PHE A 85 11.33 -3.44 0.72
CA PHE A 85 11.40 -2.84 -0.61
C PHE A 85 11.37 -1.32 -0.56
N ASP A 86 11.97 -0.75 -1.59
CA ASP A 86 11.91 0.67 -1.90
C ASP A 86 10.81 0.92 -2.93
N TRP A 87 10.02 1.95 -2.65
CA TRP A 87 9.02 2.52 -3.54
C TRP A 87 9.56 3.83 -4.08
N THR A 88 9.73 3.93 -5.40
CA THR A 88 10.14 5.16 -6.09
C THR A 88 9.14 5.51 -7.17
N PHE A 89 8.42 6.61 -7.00
CA PHE A 89 7.48 7.12 -7.98
C PHE A 89 7.66 8.63 -8.09
N GLU A 90 8.00 9.12 -9.29
CA GLU A 90 8.41 10.50 -9.49
C GLU A 90 9.54 10.90 -8.51
N SER A 91 9.35 11.98 -7.74
CA SER A 91 10.27 12.44 -6.70
C SER A 91 10.07 11.77 -5.35
N ILE A 92 9.04 10.93 -5.19
CA ILE A 92 8.68 10.34 -3.90
C ILE A 92 9.38 9.01 -3.72
N ARG A 93 10.10 8.91 -2.60
CA ARG A 93 10.79 7.69 -2.17
C ARG A 93 10.28 7.27 -0.80
N LEU A 94 9.82 6.02 -0.72
CA LEU A 94 9.42 5.39 0.53
C LEU A 94 10.16 4.06 0.67
N ARG A 95 10.40 3.63 1.90
CA ARG A 95 10.91 2.30 2.20
C ARG A 95 9.94 1.58 3.11
N TRP A 96 9.61 0.35 2.78
CA TRP A 96 8.78 -0.51 3.60
C TRP A 96 9.59 -1.67 4.13
N ASP A 97 9.51 -1.88 5.44
CA ASP A 97 10.06 -3.04 6.14
C ASP A 97 8.92 -3.86 6.75
N CYS A 98 8.70 -5.05 6.19
CA CYS A 98 7.68 -6.02 6.61
C CYS A 98 8.30 -7.28 7.23
N THR A 99 9.49 -7.18 7.82
CA THR A 99 10.16 -8.33 8.45
C THR A 99 9.51 -8.72 9.78
N SER A 100 8.86 -7.77 10.45
CA SER A 100 8.28 -7.96 11.79
C SER A 100 6.86 -8.55 11.77
N ARG A 101 6.52 -9.27 12.85
CA ARG A 101 5.16 -9.75 13.15
C ARG A 101 4.80 -9.38 14.59
N LEU A 102 3.52 -9.22 14.86
CA LEU A 102 2.98 -9.08 16.22
C LEU A 102 2.87 -10.46 16.90
N GLU A 103 2.60 -10.46 18.20
CA GLU A 103 2.47 -11.69 19.01
C GLU A 103 1.33 -12.60 18.52
N ASP A 104 0.28 -12.04 17.95
CA ASP A 104 -0.84 -12.75 17.33
C ASP A 104 -0.54 -13.28 15.91
N GLY A 105 0.69 -13.10 15.44
CA GLY A 105 1.13 -13.49 14.10
C GLY A 105 0.79 -12.49 13.00
N SER A 106 0.09 -11.38 13.30
CA SER A 106 -0.25 -10.34 12.33
C SER A 106 1.00 -9.74 11.69
N PRO A 107 1.09 -9.65 10.35
CA PRO A 107 2.18 -8.95 9.68
C PRO A 107 2.18 -7.46 10.04
N LYS A 108 3.35 -6.95 10.43
CA LYS A 108 3.58 -5.53 10.71
C LYS A 108 4.61 -4.98 9.73
N CYS A 109 4.16 -4.01 8.94
CA CYS A 109 4.95 -3.29 7.96
C CYS A 109 5.19 -1.86 8.41
N VAL A 110 6.44 -1.40 8.36
CA VAL A 110 6.83 -0.06 8.77
C VAL A 110 7.32 0.73 7.55
N CYS A 111 6.75 1.92 7.35
CA CYS A 111 7.10 2.81 6.25
C CYS A 111 8.03 3.93 6.72
N TYR A 112 9.07 4.19 5.94
CA TYR A 112 10.06 5.21 6.20
C TYR A 112 10.25 6.14 4.99
N ILE A 113 10.66 7.38 5.28
CA ILE A 113 11.30 8.26 4.29
C ILE A 113 12.83 8.06 4.43
N PRO A 114 13.52 7.57 3.38
CA PRO A 114 14.97 7.42 3.41
C PRO A 114 15.64 8.81 3.45
N ARG A 115 16.53 9.04 4.42
CA ARG A 115 17.28 10.32 4.52
C ARG A 115 18.56 10.33 3.70
N SER A 116 19.10 9.17 3.38
CA SER A 116 20.30 9.02 2.56
C SER A 116 19.92 8.61 1.14
N THR A 117 20.63 9.17 0.15
CA THR A 117 20.57 8.70 -1.24
C THR A 117 21.27 7.35 -1.41
N ASN A 118 22.10 6.94 -0.44
CA ASN A 118 22.77 5.66 -0.47
C ASN A 118 21.80 4.56 -0.02
N MET A 119 21.71 3.48 -0.81
CA MET A 119 20.78 2.37 -0.59
C MET A 119 20.97 1.61 0.74
N HIS A 120 22.03 1.88 1.49
CA HIS A 120 22.30 1.25 2.78
C HIS A 120 21.40 1.81 3.89
N HIS A 121 20.77 0.90 4.64
CA HIS A 121 19.93 1.17 5.81
C HIS A 121 20.58 2.18 6.76
N SER A 122 20.15 3.44 6.69
CA SER A 122 20.66 4.45 7.60
C SER A 122 19.78 4.50 8.84
N ARG A 123 20.41 4.52 10.02
CA ARG A 123 19.74 4.79 11.32
C ARG A 123 19.03 6.15 11.37
N SER A 124 19.08 6.94 10.30
CA SER A 124 18.50 8.26 10.18
C SER A 124 17.17 8.30 9.41
N ASP A 125 16.66 7.16 8.90
CA ASP A 125 15.38 7.11 8.18
C ASP A 125 14.20 7.57 9.06
N ILE A 126 13.26 8.32 8.49
CA ILE A 126 12.12 8.89 9.23
C ILE A 126 10.96 7.90 9.19
N HIS A 127 10.54 7.37 10.34
CA HIS A 127 9.32 6.55 10.44
C HIS A 127 8.08 7.42 10.21
N ILE A 128 7.27 7.06 9.21
CA ILE A 128 6.11 7.85 8.78
C ILE A 128 4.78 7.09 8.74
N ALA A 129 4.79 5.77 8.67
CA ALA A 129 3.58 4.97 8.83
C ALA A 129 3.84 3.55 9.34
N THR A 130 2.81 2.93 9.87
CA THR A 130 2.77 1.51 10.22
C THR A 130 1.50 0.90 9.64
N PHE A 131 1.62 -0.23 8.94
CA PHE A 131 0.49 -0.98 8.41
C PHE A 131 0.47 -2.38 9.04
N ILE A 132 -0.61 -2.68 9.76
CA ILE A 132 -0.87 -3.98 10.36
C ILE A 132 -2.02 -4.63 9.60
N THR A 133 -1.83 -5.88 9.19
CA THR A 133 -2.87 -6.68 8.55
C THR A 133 -3.27 -7.88 9.38
N PRO A 134 -4.48 -8.41 9.19
CA PRO A 134 -4.93 -9.57 9.94
C PRO A 134 -4.03 -10.78 9.67
N PRO A 135 -3.91 -11.72 10.62
CA PRO A 135 -3.17 -12.95 10.38
C PRO A 135 -3.84 -13.72 9.24
N LEU A 136 -3.05 -14.23 8.30
CA LEU A 136 -3.56 -14.95 7.12
C LEU A 136 -4.30 -16.24 7.50
N ASP A 137 -3.86 -16.88 8.59
CA ASP A 137 -4.36 -18.18 9.05
C ASP A 137 -5.38 -18.04 10.20
N ALA A 138 -5.80 -16.81 10.55
CA ALA A 138 -6.78 -16.59 11.59
C ALA A 138 -8.19 -16.95 11.11
N SER A 139 -9.00 -17.48 12.03
CA SER A 139 -10.41 -17.74 11.76
C SER A 139 -11.22 -16.44 11.83
N PRO A 140 -12.24 -16.26 10.96
CA PRO A 140 -13.16 -15.13 11.06
C PRO A 140 -13.89 -15.06 12.41
N PRO A 141 -14.27 -13.86 12.90
CA PRO A 141 -14.04 -12.56 12.28
C PRO A 141 -12.59 -12.09 12.43
N LEU A 142 -11.99 -11.67 11.32
CA LEU A 142 -10.65 -11.11 11.32
C LEU A 142 -10.66 -9.69 11.91
N PRO A 143 -9.63 -9.28 12.67
CA PRO A 143 -9.49 -7.88 13.07
C PRO A 143 -9.40 -6.98 11.82
N PRO A 144 -9.77 -5.69 11.89
CA PRO A 144 -9.59 -4.79 10.77
C PRO A 144 -8.11 -4.51 10.50
N ALA A 145 -7.73 -4.44 9.23
CA ALA A 145 -6.41 -3.92 8.86
C ALA A 145 -6.29 -2.45 9.29
N THR A 146 -5.15 -2.08 9.87
CA THR A 146 -4.93 -0.75 10.46
C THR A 146 -3.72 -0.08 9.84
N LEU A 147 -3.93 1.08 9.22
CA LEU A 147 -2.88 1.96 8.72
C LEU A 147 -2.78 3.19 9.64
N THR A 148 -1.68 3.28 10.37
CA THR A 148 -1.33 4.44 11.20
C THR A 148 -0.35 5.31 10.45
N VAL A 149 -0.70 6.56 10.19
CA VAL A 149 0.20 7.55 9.57
C VAL A 149 0.58 8.60 10.60
N TYR A 150 1.88 8.84 10.75
CA TYR A 150 2.42 9.82 11.69
C TYR A 150 2.49 11.20 11.05
N PRO A 151 2.59 12.31 11.82
CA PRO A 151 2.54 13.66 11.29
C PRO A 151 3.49 13.94 10.10
N ALA A 152 4.71 13.39 10.14
CA ALA A 152 5.69 13.51 9.06
C ALA A 152 5.28 12.81 7.74
N GLY A 153 4.33 11.88 7.79
CA GLY A 153 3.79 11.15 6.63
C GLY A 153 2.49 11.73 6.08
N ASN A 154 1.86 12.70 6.74
CA ASN A 154 0.52 13.19 6.34
C ASN A 154 0.48 13.74 4.90
N GLY A 155 1.53 14.45 4.48
CA GLY A 155 1.66 14.96 3.11
C GLY A 155 1.90 13.89 2.05
N LEU A 156 2.14 12.64 2.45
CA LEU A 156 2.43 11.50 1.57
C LEU A 156 1.35 10.42 1.67
N LEU A 157 0.18 10.72 2.24
CA LEU A 157 -0.85 9.74 2.59
C LEU A 157 -1.27 8.87 1.39
N ASP A 158 -1.44 9.45 0.22
CA ASP A 158 -1.81 8.71 -1.00
C ASP A 158 -0.74 7.69 -1.38
N HIS A 159 0.54 8.10 -1.37
CA HIS A 159 1.65 7.21 -1.69
C HIS A 159 1.84 6.13 -0.63
N ILE A 160 1.68 6.46 0.66
CA ILE A 160 1.71 5.49 1.76
C ILE A 160 0.60 4.45 1.57
N LEU A 161 -0.63 4.89 1.33
CA LEU A 161 -1.77 4.00 1.15
C LEU A 161 -1.58 3.09 -0.07
N VAL A 162 -1.24 3.67 -1.22
CA VAL A 162 -1.11 2.91 -2.48
C VAL A 162 0.06 1.93 -2.41
N SER A 163 1.23 2.39 -1.95
CA SER A 163 2.40 1.50 -1.81
C SER A 163 2.17 0.37 -0.80
N GLY A 164 1.50 0.67 0.32
CA GLY A 164 1.09 -0.33 1.30
C GLY A 164 0.12 -1.36 0.72
N LEU A 165 -0.88 -0.94 -0.06
CA LEU A 165 -1.80 -1.88 -0.72
C LEU A 165 -1.11 -2.76 -1.76
N VAL A 166 -0.18 -2.21 -2.55
CA VAL A 166 0.59 -3.00 -3.52
C VAL A 166 1.46 -4.02 -2.80
N MET A 167 2.13 -3.61 -1.72
CA MET A 167 2.94 -4.48 -0.86
C MET A 167 2.14 -5.69 -0.36
N LEU A 168 0.93 -5.46 0.15
CA LEU A 168 0.10 -6.55 0.66
C LEU A 168 -0.24 -7.57 -0.42
N ARG A 169 -0.40 -7.13 -1.67
CA ARG A 169 -0.62 -8.05 -2.79
C ARG A 169 0.61 -8.85 -3.18
N LEU A 170 1.80 -8.33 -2.89
CA LEU A 170 3.06 -9.00 -3.18
C LEU A 170 3.51 -9.94 -2.05
N LEU A 171 3.21 -9.65 -0.79
CA LEU A 171 3.65 -10.44 0.37
C LEU A 171 2.70 -11.59 0.76
N VAL A 172 1.43 -11.54 0.36
CA VAL A 172 0.43 -12.59 0.67
C VAL A 172 0.52 -13.77 -0.31
N ARG A 173 1.55 -13.80 -1.16
CA ARG A 173 1.85 -14.90 -2.10
C ARG A 173 3.23 -15.46 -1.81
#